data_AF-D8JRK8-F1
#
_entry.id   AF-D8JRK8-F1
#
_cell.length_a   1.000
_cell.length_b   1.000
_cell.length_c   1.000
_cell.angle_alpha   90.00
_cell.angle_beta   90.00
_cell.angle_gamma   90.00
#
_symmetry.space_group_name_H-M   'P 1'
#
loop_
_entity.id
_entity.type
_entity.pdbx_description
1 polymer ?
#
loop_
_entity_poly.entity_id
_entity_poly.type
_entity_poly.pdbx_seq_one_letter_code
_entity_poly.pdbx_strand_id
1 'polypeptide(L)'
;MGILKPERIGLDDFADQPVSICGKSFLAHKSGALYWPAERALIVADLHLEKGSAFAAHGQMLPPYDTRETLMKLAAMIDHYNPETVIALGDSLHDPDGAARMDQSDVESLHMLQEDRDWIWITGNHDPKIDRMLAGYVLPEIVVEGIALRHEPRPGTVTHEIAGHFHPAARLVMRGTSLRRPCFVGNGLRLVMPAFGAYTGGLNILDLAFEPLFGLDGLAVWMLGHEGLYPVAPRLLRDD
;
A
#
# COMPACT_ATOMS: atom_id res chain seq x y z
N MET A 1 34.48 28.92 18.35
CA MET A 1 33.91 28.69 17.01
C MET A 1 33.80 27.19 16.84
N GLY A 2 32.66 26.60 17.22
CA GLY A 2 32.46 25.15 17.19
C GLY A 2 32.14 24.72 15.77
N ILE A 3 32.97 23.84 15.21
CA ILE A 3 32.72 23.21 13.92
C ILE A 3 31.56 22.23 14.13
N LEU A 4 30.37 22.57 13.60
CA LEU A 4 29.25 21.63 13.49
C LEU A 4 29.73 20.44 12.67
N LYS A 5 29.79 19.26 13.30
CA LYS A 5 29.96 18.01 12.55
C LYS A 5 28.72 17.82 11.67
N PRO A 6 28.87 17.43 10.40
CA PRO A 6 27.72 17.06 9.60
C PRO A 6 27.00 15.89 10.29
N GLU A 7 25.71 16.05 10.56
CA GLU A 7 24.86 14.95 11.00
C GLU A 7 24.99 13.81 9.99
N ARG A 8 25.33 12.61 10.48
CA ARG A 8 25.30 11.41 9.63
C ARG A 8 23.83 11.18 9.30
N ILE A 9 23.47 11.42 8.04
CA ILE A 9 22.21 10.99 7.46
C ILE A 9 22.03 9.50 7.84
N GLY A 10 20.99 9.22 8.62
CA GLY A 10 20.65 7.88 9.06
C GLY A 10 20.09 7.06 7.90
N LEU A 11 20.19 5.74 7.97
CA LEU A 11 19.54 4.86 6.98
C LEU A 11 18.01 5.04 6.96
N ASP A 12 17.43 5.49 8.06
CA ASP A 12 15.99 5.77 8.19
C ASP A 12 15.54 7.05 7.47
N ASP A 13 16.45 7.96 7.09
CA ASP A 13 16.11 9.25 6.47
C ASP A 13 15.50 9.11 5.06
N PHE A 14 15.59 7.92 4.45
CA PHE A 14 15.02 7.61 3.14
C PHE A 14 13.84 6.65 3.20
N ALA A 15 13.46 6.18 4.39
CA ALA A 15 12.36 5.24 4.53
C ALA A 15 11.02 5.92 4.22
N ASP A 16 10.88 7.19 4.60
CA ASP A 16 9.74 8.04 4.31
C ASP A 16 10.00 9.04 3.19
N GLN A 17 8.97 9.29 2.39
CA GLN A 17 8.92 10.38 1.43
C GLN A 17 7.65 11.20 1.62
N PRO A 18 7.74 12.54 1.69
CA PRO A 18 6.56 13.38 1.74
C PRO A 18 5.79 13.30 0.41
N VAL A 19 4.49 13.08 0.52
CA VAL A 19 3.56 13.12 -0.60
C VAL A 19 2.46 14.13 -0.28
N SER A 20 2.06 14.94 -1.26
CA SER A 20 0.98 15.91 -1.11
C SER A 20 -0.14 15.60 -2.08
N ILE A 21 -1.36 15.38 -1.56
CA ILE A 21 -2.57 15.17 -2.36
C ILE A 21 -3.52 16.33 -2.07
N CYS A 22 -3.74 17.18 -3.08
CA CYS A 22 -4.60 18.36 -3.00
C CYS A 22 -4.33 19.24 -1.76
N GLY A 23 -3.06 19.45 -1.43
CA GLY A 23 -2.62 20.28 -0.31
C GLY A 23 -2.58 19.58 1.06
N LYS A 24 -2.98 18.31 1.15
CA LYS A 24 -2.85 17.49 2.35
C LYS A 24 -1.56 16.70 2.33
N SER A 25 -0.84 16.69 3.45
CA SER A 25 0.47 16.06 3.58
C SER A 25 0.36 14.63 4.13
N PHE A 26 1.09 13.74 3.47
CA PHE A 26 1.21 12.32 3.80
C PHE A 26 2.69 11.93 3.81
N LEU A 27 3.01 10.82 4.48
CA LEU A 27 4.31 10.18 4.43
C LEU A 27 4.14 8.81 3.77
N ALA A 28 4.70 8.64 2.58
CA ALA A 28 4.78 7.35 1.93
C ALA A 28 6.02 6.63 2.44
N HIS A 29 5.85 5.40 2.93
CA HIS A 29 6.93 4.63 3.53
C HIS A 29 7.42 3.52 2.58
N LYS A 30 8.68 3.12 2.70
CA LYS A 30 9.29 2.03 1.91
C LYS A 30 8.59 0.67 2.04
N SER A 31 7.76 0.49 3.06
CA SER A 31 6.90 -0.68 3.21
C SER A 31 5.72 -0.69 2.23
N GLY A 32 5.38 0.42 1.60
CA GLY A 32 4.15 0.58 0.82
C GLY A 32 2.97 1.09 1.64
N ALA A 33 3.16 1.37 2.94
CA ALA A 33 2.17 2.08 3.74
C ALA A 33 2.21 3.59 3.48
N LEU A 34 1.07 4.24 3.65
CA LEU A 34 0.93 5.69 3.60
C LEU A 34 0.42 6.17 4.96
N TYR A 35 1.23 6.94 5.68
CA TYR A 35 0.81 7.55 6.93
C TYR A 35 0.25 8.96 6.69
N TRP A 36 -0.88 9.26 7.32
CA TRP A 36 -1.51 10.57 7.30
C TRP A 36 -1.41 11.19 8.71
N PRO A 37 -0.40 12.06 8.96
CA PRO A 37 -0.14 12.59 10.30
C PRO A 37 -1.30 13.38 10.90
N ALA A 38 -2.01 14.18 10.09
CA ALA A 38 -3.11 15.02 10.57
C ALA A 38 -4.28 14.20 11.16
N GLU A 39 -4.54 13.04 10.58
CA GLU A 39 -5.60 12.12 11.02
C GLU A 39 -5.06 10.96 11.86
N ARG A 40 -3.75 10.93 12.12
CA ARG A 40 -3.04 9.81 12.75
C ARG A 40 -3.43 8.46 12.14
N ALA A 41 -3.61 8.43 10.82
CA ALA A 41 -4.13 7.25 10.11
C ALA A 41 -3.03 6.54 9.33
N LEU A 42 -2.97 5.22 9.45
CA LEU A 42 -2.13 4.36 8.62
C LEU A 42 -2.98 3.75 7.51
N ILE A 43 -2.63 4.04 6.26
CA ILE A 43 -3.33 3.54 5.09
C ILE A 43 -2.46 2.48 4.42
N VAL A 44 -3.06 1.36 4.06
CA VAL A 44 -2.44 0.24 3.34
C VAL A 44 -3.39 -0.25 2.26
N ALA A 45 -2.88 -0.84 1.19
CA ALA A 45 -3.70 -1.37 0.09
C ALA A 45 -3.35 -2.82 -0.18
N ASP A 46 -4.33 -3.64 -0.56
CA ASP A 46 -4.12 -4.96 -1.11
C ASP A 46 -3.23 -5.86 -0.22
N LEU A 47 -3.71 -6.18 0.97
CA LEU A 47 -2.98 -7.05 1.92
C LEU A 47 -2.87 -8.48 1.38
N HIS A 48 -3.90 -8.97 0.69
CA HIS A 48 -3.99 -10.35 0.18
C HIS A 48 -3.63 -11.41 1.22
N LEU A 49 -4.17 -11.31 2.43
CA LEU A 49 -4.04 -12.36 3.43
C LEU A 49 -4.64 -13.68 2.90
N GLU A 50 -4.04 -14.81 3.27
CA GLU A 50 -4.45 -16.16 2.83
C GLU A 50 -4.28 -16.45 1.33
N LYS A 51 -3.42 -15.71 0.65
CA LYS A 51 -3.03 -15.98 -0.74
C LYS A 51 -2.28 -17.31 -0.86
N GLY A 52 -1.37 -17.61 0.05
CA GLY A 52 -0.61 -18.87 0.06
C GLY A 52 -1.53 -20.08 0.19
N SER A 53 -2.53 -20.00 1.09
CA SER A 53 -3.51 -21.07 1.30
C SER A 53 -4.48 -21.22 0.11
N ALA A 54 -4.87 -20.12 -0.53
CA ALA A 54 -5.71 -20.17 -1.73
C ALA A 54 -5.01 -20.84 -2.92
N PHE A 55 -3.75 -20.50 -3.17
CA PHE A 55 -2.96 -21.16 -4.23
C PHE A 55 -2.72 -22.64 -3.92
N ALA A 56 -2.48 -22.99 -2.65
CA ALA A 56 -2.33 -24.37 -2.22
C ALA A 56 -3.62 -25.18 -2.44
N ALA A 57 -4.80 -24.60 -2.17
CA ALA A 57 -6.10 -25.21 -2.47
C ALA A 57 -6.30 -25.50 -3.97
N HIS A 58 -5.61 -24.77 -4.85
CA HIS A 58 -5.61 -24.95 -6.30
C HIS A 58 -4.37 -25.71 -6.82
N GLY A 59 -3.59 -26.34 -5.93
CA GLY A 59 -2.46 -27.21 -6.29
C GLY A 59 -1.14 -26.50 -6.55
N GLN A 60 -1.04 -25.19 -6.31
CA GLN A 60 0.20 -24.43 -6.39
C GLN A 60 0.72 -24.11 -4.98
N MET A 61 1.82 -24.74 -4.59
CA MET A 61 2.43 -24.52 -3.27
C MET A 61 3.22 -23.21 -3.27
N LEU A 62 2.68 -22.17 -2.63
CA LEU A 62 3.43 -21.00 -2.18
C LEU A 62 3.88 -21.21 -0.73
N PRO A 63 4.92 -20.49 -0.24
CA PRO A 63 5.25 -20.53 1.18
C PRO A 63 4.03 -20.11 2.02
N PRO A 64 3.65 -20.88 3.05
CA PRO A 64 2.38 -20.70 3.78
C PRO A 64 2.41 -19.56 4.81
N TYR A 65 3.37 -18.64 4.71
CA TYR A 65 3.65 -17.61 5.72
C TYR A 65 3.24 -16.21 5.26
N ASP A 66 2.50 -16.08 4.17
CA ASP A 66 2.12 -14.81 3.55
C ASP A 66 1.29 -13.91 4.47
N THR A 67 0.29 -14.48 5.16
CA THR A 67 -0.52 -13.78 6.15
C THR A 67 0.36 -13.26 7.28
N ARG A 68 1.16 -14.14 7.89
CA ARG A 68 2.04 -13.79 9.01
C ARG A 68 3.08 -12.73 8.65
N GLU A 69 3.73 -12.84 7.50
CA GLU A 69 4.68 -11.83 7.02
C GLU A 69 4.00 -10.46 6.83
N THR A 70 2.79 -10.45 6.28
CA THR A 70 2.00 -9.23 6.09
C THR A 70 1.60 -8.61 7.42
N LEU A 71 1.15 -9.41 8.39
CA LEU A 71 0.80 -8.95 9.74
C LEU A 71 2.02 -8.43 10.51
N MET A 72 3.18 -9.10 10.42
CA MET A 72 4.43 -8.61 11.04
C MET A 72 4.87 -7.28 10.43
N LYS A 73 4.76 -7.13 9.10
CA LYS A 73 5.06 -5.88 8.41
C LYS A 73 4.10 -4.77 8.82
N LEU A 74 2.82 -5.08 9.02
CA LEU A 74 1.81 -4.14 9.50
C LEU A 74 2.07 -3.73 10.96
N ALA A 75 2.41 -4.68 11.82
CA ALA A 75 2.81 -4.45 13.21
C ALA A 75 3.98 -3.46 13.29
N ALA A 76 5.03 -3.66 12.47
CA ALA A 76 6.17 -2.74 12.42
C ALA A 76 5.76 -1.30 12.03
N MET A 77 4.76 -1.12 11.16
CA MET A 77 4.27 0.20 10.78
C MET A 77 3.38 0.83 11.86
N ILE A 78 2.58 0.01 12.54
CA ILE A 78 1.77 0.45 13.68
C ILE A 78 2.70 0.89 14.82
N ASP A 79 3.75 0.13 15.14
CA ASP A 79 4.75 0.50 16.15
C ASP A 79 5.50 1.78 15.76
N HIS A 80 5.83 1.94 14.48
CA HIS A 80 6.58 3.09 13.99
C HIS A 80 5.77 4.40 14.02
N TYR A 81 4.51 4.39 13.56
CA TYR A 81 3.70 5.61 13.46
C TYR A 81 2.72 5.82 14.61
N ASN A 82 2.44 4.78 15.39
CA ASN A 82 1.40 4.75 16.43
C ASN A 82 0.06 5.39 15.98
N PRO A 83 -0.55 4.87 14.90
CA PRO A 83 -1.79 5.41 14.37
C PRO A 83 -2.97 5.17 15.32
N GLU A 84 -3.97 6.05 15.27
CA GLU A 84 -5.28 5.84 15.92
C GLU A 84 -6.23 5.07 15.00
N THR A 85 -6.02 5.16 13.68
CA THR A 85 -6.85 4.48 12.69
C THR A 85 -5.99 3.73 11.68
N VAL A 86 -6.38 2.50 11.34
CA VAL A 86 -5.83 1.75 10.20
C VAL A 86 -6.91 1.62 9.13
N ILE A 87 -6.56 1.97 7.89
CA ILE A 87 -7.47 1.93 6.74
C ILE A 87 -6.88 1.03 5.66
N ALA A 88 -7.53 -0.10 5.39
CA ALA A 88 -7.12 -1.06 4.36
C ALA A 88 -7.96 -0.87 3.08
N LEU A 89 -7.31 -0.52 1.96
CA LEU A 89 -7.96 -0.15 0.68
C LEU A 89 -8.29 -1.37 -0.20
N GLY A 90 -9.19 -2.24 0.28
CA GLY A 90 -9.68 -3.40 -0.47
C GLY A 90 -8.65 -4.51 -0.70
N ASP A 91 -9.17 -5.66 -1.12
CA ASP A 91 -8.42 -6.90 -1.31
C ASP A 91 -7.53 -7.22 -0.10
N SER A 92 -8.10 -7.06 1.10
CA SER A 92 -7.46 -7.41 2.36
C SER A 92 -7.33 -8.93 2.50
N LEU A 93 -8.34 -9.67 2.05
CA LEU A 93 -8.30 -11.12 1.90
C LEU A 93 -8.12 -11.49 0.42
N HIS A 94 -7.44 -12.60 0.16
CA HIS A 94 -7.23 -13.07 -1.20
C HIS A 94 -8.50 -13.60 -1.88
N ASP A 95 -9.47 -14.08 -1.11
CA ASP A 95 -10.79 -14.51 -1.59
C ASP A 95 -11.83 -14.47 -0.46
N PRO A 96 -13.14 -14.60 -0.78
CA PRO A 96 -14.21 -14.47 0.22
C PRO A 96 -14.14 -15.52 1.35
N ASP A 97 -13.51 -16.67 1.10
CA ASP A 97 -13.37 -17.76 2.08
C ASP A 97 -12.07 -17.61 2.89
N GLY A 98 -11.23 -16.60 2.60
CA GLY A 98 -9.93 -16.38 3.24
C GLY A 98 -10.04 -16.27 4.76
N ALA A 99 -11.04 -15.54 5.27
CA ALA A 99 -11.25 -15.40 6.72
C ALA A 99 -11.47 -16.76 7.42
N ALA A 100 -12.20 -17.67 6.79
CA ALA A 100 -12.49 -18.99 7.35
C ALA A 100 -11.28 -19.95 7.31
N ARG A 101 -10.29 -19.66 6.45
CA ARG A 101 -9.05 -20.45 6.36
C ARG A 101 -7.91 -19.90 7.20
N MET A 102 -8.01 -18.65 7.63
CA MET A 102 -6.97 -17.98 8.41
C MET A 102 -6.67 -18.76 9.70
N ASP A 103 -5.38 -18.97 9.97
CA ASP A 103 -4.96 -19.64 11.18
C ASP A 103 -5.39 -18.83 12.42
N GLN A 104 -5.83 -19.53 13.48
CA GLN A 104 -6.31 -18.89 14.70
C GLN A 104 -5.27 -17.95 15.31
N SER A 105 -3.97 -18.27 15.22
CA SER A 105 -2.90 -17.41 15.72
C SER A 105 -2.71 -16.13 14.91
N ASP A 106 -3.04 -16.15 13.62
CA ASP A 106 -2.99 -14.97 12.76
C ASP A 106 -4.23 -14.08 12.97
N VAL A 107 -5.40 -14.68 13.23
CA VAL A 107 -6.60 -13.94 13.68
C VAL A 107 -6.36 -13.24 15.02
N GLU A 108 -5.76 -13.95 15.99
CA GLU A 108 -5.36 -13.37 17.28
C GLU A 108 -4.35 -12.24 17.11
N SER A 109 -3.37 -12.42 16.22
CA SER A 109 -2.39 -11.38 15.88
C SER A 109 -3.07 -10.14 15.30
N LEU A 110 -4.01 -10.30 14.37
CA LEU A 110 -4.79 -9.19 13.82
C LEU A 110 -5.60 -8.47 14.90
N HIS A 111 -6.25 -9.20 15.80
CA HIS A 111 -6.99 -8.58 16.91
C HIS A 111 -6.08 -7.79 17.85
N MET A 112 -4.88 -8.28 18.16
CA MET A 112 -3.91 -7.51 18.94
C MET A 112 -3.52 -6.20 18.23
N LEU A 113 -3.38 -6.22 16.90
CA LEU A 113 -3.10 -4.99 16.12
C LEU A 113 -4.28 -4.01 16.11
N GLN A 114 -5.50 -4.51 16.31
CA GLN A 114 -6.73 -3.71 16.35
C GLN A 114 -7.03 -3.12 17.73
N GLU A 115 -6.39 -3.61 18.80
CA GLU A 115 -6.63 -3.10 20.16
C GLU A 115 -6.40 -1.58 20.22
N ASP A 116 -7.33 -0.87 20.87
CA ASP A 116 -7.35 0.58 21.03
C ASP A 116 -7.22 1.39 19.73
N ARG A 117 -7.61 0.82 18.58
CA ARG A 117 -7.57 1.47 17.26
C ARG A 117 -8.89 1.34 16.52
N ASP A 118 -9.23 2.36 15.76
CA ASP A 118 -10.26 2.23 14.73
C ASP A 118 -9.67 1.46 13.55
N TRP A 119 -10.39 0.43 13.11
CA TRP A 119 -9.98 -0.36 11.96
C TRP A 119 -11.04 -0.31 10.88
N ILE A 120 -10.66 0.17 9.70
CA ILE A 120 -11.56 0.37 8.57
C ILE A 120 -11.09 -0.49 7.42
N TRP A 121 -11.96 -1.40 7.01
CA TRP A 121 -11.81 -2.19 5.81
C TRP A 121 -12.64 -1.57 4.69
N ILE A 122 -11.96 -1.12 3.64
CA ILE A 122 -12.63 -0.82 2.37
C ILE A 122 -12.80 -2.13 1.62
N THR A 123 -13.99 -2.43 1.09
CA THR A 123 -14.21 -3.67 0.32
C THR A 123 -13.55 -3.57 -1.06
N GLY A 124 -12.88 -4.64 -1.49
CA GLY A 124 -12.35 -4.81 -2.83
C GLY A 124 -13.12 -5.85 -3.64
N ASN A 125 -12.53 -6.26 -4.77
CA ASN A 125 -13.13 -7.24 -5.68
C ASN A 125 -12.98 -8.67 -5.13
N HIS A 126 -11.91 -8.93 -4.37
CA HIS A 126 -11.64 -10.24 -3.75
C HIS A 126 -12.39 -10.44 -2.43
N ASP A 127 -12.71 -9.35 -1.74
CA ASP A 127 -13.41 -9.34 -0.46
C ASP A 127 -14.65 -8.41 -0.48
N PRO A 128 -15.67 -8.73 -1.31
CA PRO A 128 -16.91 -7.95 -1.38
C PRO A 128 -17.70 -7.99 -0.06
N LYS A 129 -17.33 -8.91 0.84
CA LYS A 129 -17.77 -8.98 2.23
C LYS A 129 -16.56 -9.38 3.06
N ILE A 130 -16.43 -8.75 4.21
CA ILE A 130 -15.42 -9.08 5.21
C ILE A 130 -16.15 -9.68 6.40
N ASP A 131 -15.70 -10.85 6.83
CA ASP A 131 -16.35 -11.58 7.91
C ASP A 131 -16.23 -10.79 9.24
N ARG A 132 -17.30 -10.83 10.04
CA ARG A 132 -17.36 -10.14 11.33
C ARG A 132 -16.29 -10.63 12.31
N MET A 133 -15.79 -11.86 12.13
CA MET A 133 -14.69 -12.38 12.93
C MET A 133 -13.42 -11.53 12.85
N LEU A 134 -13.22 -10.75 11.77
CA LEU A 134 -12.04 -9.88 11.63
C LEU A 134 -12.20 -8.53 12.33
N ALA A 135 -13.35 -8.26 12.96
CA ALA A 135 -13.70 -6.99 13.61
C ALA A 135 -13.50 -5.75 12.70
N GLY A 136 -13.68 -4.55 13.26
CA GLY A 136 -13.58 -3.28 12.52
C GLY A 136 -14.82 -2.93 11.70
N TYR A 137 -14.75 -1.77 11.05
CA TYR A 137 -15.79 -1.21 10.20
C TYR A 137 -15.55 -1.62 8.75
N VAL A 138 -16.61 -2.01 8.04
CA VAL A 138 -16.53 -2.39 6.63
C VAL A 138 -17.32 -1.38 5.80
N LEU A 139 -16.65 -0.73 4.85
CA LEU A 139 -17.21 0.32 4.00
C LEU A 139 -16.84 0.08 2.53
N PRO A 140 -17.65 0.50 1.55
CA PRO A 140 -17.28 0.41 0.13
C PRO A 140 -16.29 1.50 -0.30
N GLU A 141 -16.36 2.67 0.35
CA GLU A 141 -15.44 3.79 0.25
C GLU A 141 -15.63 4.67 1.50
N ILE A 142 -14.64 5.51 1.82
CA ILE A 142 -14.77 6.53 2.86
C ILE A 142 -14.20 7.86 2.36
N VAL A 143 -14.79 8.97 2.78
CA VAL A 143 -14.23 10.31 2.57
C VAL A 143 -13.81 10.87 3.93
N VAL A 144 -12.52 11.11 4.10
CA VAL A 144 -11.94 11.72 5.31
C VAL A 144 -11.37 13.05 4.91
N GLU A 145 -11.82 14.13 5.56
CA GLU A 145 -11.36 15.49 5.29
C GLU A 145 -11.38 15.90 3.79
N GLY A 146 -12.30 15.33 3.00
CA GLY A 146 -12.42 15.57 1.57
C GLY A 146 -11.55 14.68 0.66
N ILE A 147 -10.67 13.83 1.22
CA ILE A 147 -9.96 12.77 0.46
C ILE A 147 -10.82 11.52 0.42
N ALA A 148 -11.16 11.06 -0.78
CA ALA A 148 -11.79 9.78 -1.01
C ALA A 148 -10.76 8.64 -0.97
N LEU A 149 -10.97 7.69 -0.07
CA LEU A 149 -10.22 6.46 0.08
C LEU A 149 -11.07 5.30 -0.46
N ARG A 150 -10.55 4.59 -1.47
CA ARG A 150 -11.28 3.54 -2.20
C ARG A 150 -10.34 2.39 -2.60
N HIS A 151 -10.90 1.25 -2.97
CA HIS A 151 -10.11 0.17 -3.52
C HIS A 151 -9.65 0.45 -4.96
N GLU A 152 -10.59 0.57 -5.90
CA GLU A 152 -10.29 0.78 -7.32
C GLU A 152 -10.31 2.27 -7.71
N PRO A 153 -9.25 2.79 -8.38
CA PRO A 153 -9.20 4.19 -8.80
C PRO A 153 -10.26 4.50 -9.86
N ARG A 154 -10.92 5.66 -9.77
CA ARG A 154 -11.93 6.05 -10.77
C ARG A 154 -11.26 6.53 -12.07
N PRO A 155 -11.68 6.04 -13.25
CA PRO A 155 -11.14 6.51 -14.53
C PRO A 155 -11.56 7.96 -14.83
N GLY A 156 -10.77 8.66 -15.64
CA GLY A 156 -10.99 10.05 -16.01
C GLY A 156 -10.42 11.03 -14.99
N THR A 157 -10.70 12.33 -15.12
CA THR A 157 -10.15 13.37 -14.24
C THR A 157 -10.81 13.36 -12.86
N VAL A 158 -10.06 12.91 -11.85
CA VAL A 158 -10.47 12.86 -10.44
C VAL A 158 -9.42 13.55 -9.59
N THR A 159 -9.87 14.17 -8.50
CA THR A 159 -9.01 14.82 -7.50
C THR A 159 -9.38 14.33 -6.11
N HIS A 160 -8.49 14.54 -5.15
CA HIS A 160 -8.67 14.13 -3.76
C HIS A 160 -8.92 12.62 -3.63
N GLU A 161 -8.13 11.79 -4.31
CA GLU A 161 -8.32 10.34 -4.36
C GLU A 161 -7.05 9.59 -3.93
N ILE A 162 -7.22 8.58 -3.08
CA ILE A 162 -6.19 7.57 -2.81
C ILE A 162 -6.81 6.19 -2.99
N ALA A 163 -6.16 5.36 -3.81
CA ALA A 163 -6.67 4.05 -4.21
C ALA A 163 -5.57 2.98 -4.23
N GLY A 164 -5.98 1.70 -4.27
CA GLY A 164 -5.13 0.52 -4.46
C GLY A 164 -5.40 -0.19 -5.79
N HIS A 165 -5.66 -1.50 -5.71
CA HIS A 165 -6.13 -2.40 -6.77
C HIS A 165 -5.13 -2.71 -7.89
N PHE A 166 -4.49 -1.70 -8.48
CA PHE A 166 -3.66 -1.89 -9.68
C PHE A 166 -2.27 -2.48 -9.37
N HIS A 167 -1.88 -2.46 -8.10
CA HIS A 167 -0.55 -2.89 -7.60
C HIS A 167 0.59 -2.28 -8.44
N PRO A 168 0.65 -0.94 -8.57
CA PRO A 168 1.62 -0.27 -9.45
C PRO A 168 3.06 -0.75 -9.23
N ALA A 169 3.72 -1.07 -10.34
CA ALA A 169 5.14 -1.40 -10.38
C ALA A 169 5.87 -0.53 -11.41
N ALA A 170 7.06 -0.07 -11.03
CA ALA A 170 7.95 0.67 -11.91
C ALA A 170 9.11 -0.24 -12.35
N ARG A 171 9.45 -0.15 -13.65
CA ARG A 171 10.64 -0.79 -14.20
C ARG A 171 11.63 0.26 -14.69
N LEU A 172 12.91 0.04 -14.38
CA LEU A 172 14.02 0.85 -14.86
C LEU A 172 15.18 -0.04 -15.31
N VAL A 173 16.00 0.47 -16.23
CA VAL A 173 17.23 -0.19 -16.67
C VAL A 173 18.40 0.72 -16.34
N MET A 174 19.27 0.27 -15.45
CA MET A 174 20.46 0.99 -15.02
C MET A 174 21.69 0.10 -15.16
N ARG A 175 22.72 0.61 -15.85
CA ARG A 175 24.01 -0.09 -16.03
C ARG A 175 23.86 -1.52 -16.59
N GLY A 176 22.87 -1.74 -17.47
CA GLY A 176 22.58 -3.04 -18.06
C GLY A 176 21.74 -3.98 -17.18
N THR A 177 21.36 -3.56 -15.97
CA THR A 177 20.49 -4.32 -15.07
C THR A 177 19.07 -3.77 -15.10
N SER A 178 18.10 -4.64 -15.36
CA SER A 178 16.67 -4.34 -15.26
C SER A 178 16.21 -4.52 -13.81
N LEU A 179 15.62 -3.49 -13.23
CA LEU A 179 15.02 -3.52 -11.90
C LEU A 179 13.53 -3.22 -12.01
N ARG A 180 12.71 -4.11 -11.44
CA ARG A 180 11.25 -3.95 -11.32
C ARG A 180 10.87 -4.03 -9.86
N ARG A 181 10.14 -3.03 -9.37
CA ARG A 181 9.69 -2.97 -7.96
C ARG A 181 8.31 -2.32 -7.88
N PRO A 182 7.53 -2.63 -6.83
CA PRO A 182 6.34 -1.87 -6.50
C PRO A 182 6.67 -0.38 -6.32
N CYS A 183 5.70 0.48 -6.57
CA CYS A 183 5.85 1.91 -6.41
C CYS A 183 4.53 2.57 -6.02
N PHE A 184 4.60 3.70 -5.32
CA PHE A 184 3.50 4.66 -5.36
C PHE A 184 3.53 5.40 -6.68
N VAL A 185 2.36 5.70 -7.24
CA VAL A 185 2.22 6.53 -8.44
C VAL A 185 1.10 7.55 -8.25
N GLY A 186 1.35 8.81 -8.58
CA GLY A 186 0.39 9.89 -8.38
C GLY A 186 0.67 11.11 -9.26
N ASN A 187 -0.15 12.15 -9.13
CA ASN A 187 0.02 13.42 -9.84
C ASN A 187 -0.30 14.65 -8.97
N GLY A 188 -0.33 14.47 -7.64
CA GLY A 188 -0.72 15.50 -6.67
C GLY A 188 -2.23 15.74 -6.56
N LEU A 189 -3.03 15.21 -7.49
CA LEU A 189 -4.49 15.17 -7.42
C LEU A 189 -5.00 13.84 -6.89
N ARG A 190 -4.29 12.75 -7.21
CA ARG A 190 -4.54 11.41 -6.68
C ARG A 190 -3.25 10.64 -6.40
N LEU A 191 -3.40 9.53 -5.68
CA LEU A 191 -2.35 8.54 -5.45
C LEU A 191 -2.90 7.13 -5.64
N VAL A 192 -2.18 6.28 -6.38
CA VAL A 192 -2.38 4.83 -6.41
C VAL A 192 -1.25 4.18 -5.63
N MET A 193 -1.63 3.42 -4.60
CA MET A 193 -0.72 2.78 -3.66
C MET A 193 -0.26 1.42 -4.19
N PRO A 194 1.00 1.02 -3.92
CA PRO A 194 1.43 -0.35 -4.18
C PRO A 194 0.67 -1.31 -3.26
N ALA A 195 0.60 -2.57 -3.66
CA ALA A 195 0.14 -3.60 -2.76
C ALA A 195 1.09 -3.76 -1.57
N PHE A 196 0.51 -3.92 -0.38
CA PHE A 196 1.25 -4.08 0.86
C PHE A 196 1.61 -5.54 1.15
N GLY A 197 0.81 -6.49 0.66
CA GLY A 197 1.00 -7.93 0.84
C GLY A 197 2.30 -8.50 0.25
N ALA A 198 2.75 -9.63 0.76
CA ALA A 198 4.06 -10.24 0.42
C ALA A 198 4.17 -10.83 -1.00
N TYR A 199 3.05 -11.22 -1.64
CA TYR A 199 3.06 -11.97 -2.90
C TYR A 199 2.28 -11.31 -4.03
N THR A 200 2.35 -10.00 -4.18
CA THR A 200 1.68 -9.32 -5.29
C THR A 200 2.60 -9.19 -6.50
N GLY A 201 2.05 -9.54 -7.67
CA GLY A 201 2.57 -9.00 -8.92
C GLY A 201 2.34 -7.49 -8.92
N GLY A 202 2.63 -6.85 -10.04
CA GLY A 202 2.23 -5.46 -10.15
C GLY A 202 2.09 -5.05 -11.59
N LEU A 203 1.16 -4.17 -11.89
CA LEU A 203 0.99 -3.66 -13.25
C LEU A 203 2.06 -2.61 -13.52
N ASN A 204 2.75 -2.71 -14.67
CA ASN A 204 3.72 -1.69 -15.03
C ASN A 204 2.99 -0.35 -15.17
N ILE A 205 3.50 0.71 -14.55
CA ILE A 205 2.85 2.03 -14.59
C ILE A 205 2.78 2.68 -15.98
N LEU A 206 3.47 2.11 -16.98
CA LEU A 206 3.35 2.48 -18.39
C LEU A 206 2.30 1.65 -19.16
N ASP A 207 1.62 0.72 -18.50
CA ASP A 207 0.49 -0.02 -19.07
C ASP A 207 -0.68 0.93 -19.39
N LEU A 208 -1.44 0.60 -20.45
CA LEU A 208 -2.59 1.39 -20.91
C LEU A 208 -3.68 1.53 -19.85
N ALA A 209 -3.76 0.63 -18.85
CA ALA A 209 -4.71 0.77 -17.76
C ALA A 209 -4.49 2.04 -16.92
N PHE A 210 -3.26 2.59 -16.89
CA PHE A 210 -2.96 3.83 -16.18
C PHE A 210 -3.26 5.10 -16.99
N GLU A 211 -3.47 4.97 -18.31
CA GLU A 211 -3.76 6.12 -19.19
C GLU A 211 -5.02 6.90 -18.76
N PRO A 212 -6.16 6.26 -18.43
CA PRO A 212 -7.35 6.97 -17.94
C PRO A 212 -7.16 7.67 -16.60
N LEU A 213 -6.15 7.28 -15.80
CA LEU A 213 -5.93 7.83 -14.45
C LEU A 213 -5.07 9.09 -14.48
N PHE A 214 -4.02 9.08 -15.31
CA PHE A 214 -2.98 10.10 -15.29
C PHE A 214 -2.87 10.91 -16.59
N GLY A 215 -3.34 10.37 -17.73
CA GLY A 215 -3.38 11.08 -19.01
C GLY A 215 -2.12 11.91 -19.30
N LEU A 216 -2.30 13.22 -19.50
CA LEU A 216 -1.23 14.20 -19.74
C LEU A 216 -0.82 14.99 -18.48
N ASP A 217 -1.44 14.72 -17.32
CA ASP A 217 -1.27 15.50 -16.09
C ASP A 217 0.08 15.24 -15.40
N GLY A 218 0.89 14.33 -15.94
CA GLY A 218 2.19 13.96 -15.44
C GLY A 218 2.14 12.88 -14.34
N LEU A 219 3.27 12.23 -14.14
CA LEU A 219 3.44 11.11 -13.19
C LEU A 219 4.53 11.47 -12.18
N ALA A 220 4.22 11.32 -10.91
CA ALA A 220 5.17 11.25 -9.81
C ALA A 220 5.22 9.79 -9.34
N VAL A 221 6.43 9.25 -9.21
CA VAL A 221 6.65 7.82 -8.93
C VAL A 221 7.64 7.69 -7.79
N TRP A 222 7.28 6.91 -6.78
CA TRP A 222 8.15 6.57 -5.66
C TRP A 222 8.32 5.06 -5.59
N MET A 223 9.49 4.58 -6.01
CA MET A 223 9.79 3.16 -6.16
C MET A 223 10.33 2.58 -4.85
N LEU A 224 9.74 1.47 -4.41
CA LEU A 224 10.13 0.78 -3.18
C LEU A 224 11.47 0.08 -3.38
N GLY A 225 12.47 0.47 -2.59
CA GLY A 225 13.77 -0.17 -2.52
C GLY A 225 13.99 -0.87 -1.18
N HIS A 226 15.09 -1.62 -1.08
CA HIS A 226 15.44 -2.36 0.14
C HIS A 226 15.73 -1.42 1.32
N GLU A 227 16.49 -0.35 1.07
CA GLU A 227 16.93 0.58 2.11
C GLU A 227 15.97 1.79 2.25
N GLY A 228 15.20 2.13 1.22
CA GLY A 228 14.42 3.37 1.19
C GLY A 228 13.37 3.41 0.09
N LEU A 229 12.63 4.51 0.07
CA LEU A 229 11.65 4.85 -0.94
C LEU A 229 12.23 5.93 -1.86
N TYR A 230 12.34 5.65 -3.16
CA TYR A 230 13.11 6.49 -4.08
C TYR A 230 12.22 7.17 -5.12
N PRO A 231 12.22 8.51 -5.21
CA PRO A 231 11.56 9.19 -6.32
C PRO A 231 12.25 8.87 -7.65
N VAL A 232 11.49 8.48 -8.66
CA VAL A 232 11.98 8.11 -10.00
C VAL A 232 11.41 9.06 -11.04
N ALA A 233 12.30 9.64 -11.86
CA ALA A 233 11.86 10.49 -12.96
C ALA A 233 11.16 9.65 -14.05
N PRO A 234 9.96 10.01 -14.52
CA PRO A 234 9.19 9.20 -15.48
C PRO A 234 9.95 8.83 -16.76
N ARG A 235 10.83 9.71 -17.26
CA ARG A 235 11.69 9.45 -18.44
C ARG A 235 12.64 8.25 -18.31
N LEU A 236 12.90 7.80 -17.08
CA LEU A 236 13.76 6.66 -16.79
C LEU A 236 13.00 5.34 -16.79
N LEU A 237 11.66 5.39 -16.76
CA LEU A 237 10.81 4.21 -16.73
C LEU A 237 10.85 3.47 -18.07
N ARG A 238 10.60 2.17 -18.03
CA ARG A 238 10.51 1.28 -19.18
C ARG A 238 9.25 0.43 -19.09
N ASP A 239 8.69 0.12 -20.25
CA ASP A 239 7.70 -0.92 -20.46
C ASP A 239 8.28 -2.29 -20.06
N ASP A 240 7.46 -3.33 -19.92
CA ASP A 240 7.95 -4.67 -19.55
C ASP A 240 8.77 -5.32 -20.69
#